data_AF-A0A934GIF2-F1
#
_entry.id   AF-A0A934GIF2-F1
#
_cell.length_a   1.000
_cell.length_b   1.000
_cell.length_c   1.000
_cell.angle_alpha   90.00
_cell.angle_beta   90.00
_cell.angle_gamma   90.00
#
_symmetry.space_group_name_H-M   'P 1'
#
loop_
_entity.id
_entity.type
_entity.pdbx_description
1 polymer ?
#
loop_
_entity_poly.entity_id
_entity_poly.type
_entity_poly.pdbx_seq_one_letter_code
_entity_poly.pdbx_strand_id
1 'polypeptide(L)'
;MTHLTDYQTKMRYPAATPTQFGGAKAFVETYGNAVWADLCDSMPTGEVIRVSDAAAALKTLSGYVQPERYLRAVLKAILADYEERPDDYEHQPPFTVLGRTMAKIIL
;
A
#
# COMPACT_ATOMS: atom_id res chain seq x y z
N MET A 1 -1.42 25.59 14.32
CA MET A 1 -0.17 24.78 14.40
C MET A 1 -0.60 23.33 14.49
N THR A 2 -0.80 22.68 13.35
CA THR A 2 -1.31 21.30 13.29
C THR A 2 -0.13 20.35 13.46
N HIS A 3 -0.23 19.43 14.42
CA HIS A 3 0.85 18.57 14.88
C HIS A 3 1.42 17.71 13.76
N LEU A 4 2.72 17.88 13.48
CA LEU A 4 3.52 17.10 12.52
C LEU A 4 3.95 15.71 13.05
N THR A 5 3.24 15.15 14.03
CA THR A 5 3.66 13.93 14.74
C THR A 5 2.92 12.64 14.34
N ASP A 6 1.82 12.70 13.58
CA ASP A 6 1.03 11.48 13.27
C ASP A 6 1.58 10.62 12.12
N TYR A 7 2.53 11.12 11.34
CA TYR A 7 3.20 10.32 10.30
C TYR A 7 4.27 9.34 10.86
N GLN A 8 4.49 9.30 12.18
CA GLN A 8 5.43 8.37 12.82
C GLN A 8 4.84 7.00 13.19
N THR A 9 3.55 6.76 12.93
CA THR A 9 2.99 5.42 13.16
C THR A 9 3.50 4.48 12.07
N LYS A 10 4.27 3.46 12.44
CA LYS A 10 4.67 2.40 11.50
C LYS A 10 3.42 1.76 10.89
N MET A 11 3.47 1.49 9.59
CA MET A 11 2.39 0.76 8.94
C MET A 11 2.28 -0.64 9.53
N ARG A 12 1.07 -1.10 9.83
CA ARG A 12 0.86 -2.44 10.38
C ARG A 12 1.16 -3.48 9.30
N TYR A 13 1.92 -4.51 9.65
CA TYR A 13 2.12 -5.71 8.83
C TYR A 13 1.54 -6.90 9.58
N PRO A 14 0.25 -7.23 9.38
CA PRO A 14 -0.40 -8.36 10.02
C PRO A 14 0.36 -9.67 9.81
N ALA A 15 0.34 -10.57 10.80
CA ALA A 15 1.10 -11.82 10.76
C ALA A 15 0.63 -12.75 9.62
N ALA A 16 -0.64 -12.68 9.24
CA ALA A 16 -1.21 -13.44 8.13
C ALA A 16 -0.81 -12.90 6.74
N THR A 17 -0.18 -11.72 6.67
CA THR A 17 0.17 -11.09 5.38
C THR A 17 1.17 -11.96 4.60
N PRO A 18 0.82 -12.43 3.38
CA PRO A 18 1.71 -13.30 2.61
C PRO A 18 3.00 -12.59 2.19
N THR A 19 4.14 -13.09 2.67
CA THR A 19 5.48 -12.56 2.37
C THR A 19 5.77 -12.51 0.86
N GLN A 20 6.16 -11.33 0.36
CA GLN A 20 6.52 -11.15 -1.07
C GLN A 20 8.01 -11.36 -1.36
N PHE A 21 8.86 -11.04 -0.39
CA PHE A 21 10.31 -11.16 -0.46
C PHE A 21 10.91 -11.03 0.94
N GLY A 22 12.17 -11.46 1.11
CA GLY A 22 12.90 -11.27 2.36
C GLY A 22 13.04 -9.78 2.70
N GLY A 23 12.56 -9.37 3.87
CA GLY A 23 12.57 -7.96 4.29
C GLY A 23 11.29 -7.17 3.97
N ALA A 24 10.29 -7.77 3.32
CA ALA A 24 9.02 -7.10 2.99
C ALA A 24 8.32 -6.49 4.22
N LYS A 25 8.29 -7.22 5.35
CA LYS A 25 7.73 -6.71 6.61
C LYS A 25 8.41 -5.43 7.07
N ALA A 26 9.74 -5.46 7.21
CA ALA A 26 10.52 -4.29 7.65
C ALA A 26 10.36 -3.10 6.69
N PHE A 27 10.31 -3.38 5.38
CA PHE A 27 10.04 -2.36 4.37
C PHE A 27 8.67 -1.72 4.57
N VAL A 28 7.61 -2.51 4.67
CA VAL A 28 6.24 -2.00 4.83
C VAL A 28 6.11 -1.20 6.14
N GLU A 29 6.59 -1.74 7.26
CA GLU A 29 6.53 -1.04 8.55
C GLU A 29 7.26 0.31 8.53
N THR A 30 8.32 0.44 7.73
CA THR A 30 9.15 1.66 7.67
C THR A 30 8.65 2.66 6.63
N TYR A 31 8.28 2.19 5.43
CA TYR A 31 8.02 3.05 4.26
C TYR A 31 6.59 2.94 3.73
N GLY A 32 5.80 1.99 4.22
CA GLY A 32 4.50 1.65 3.63
C GLY A 32 3.50 2.80 3.63
N ASN A 33 3.44 3.61 4.70
CA ASN A 33 2.58 4.80 4.74
C ASN A 33 2.99 5.85 3.70
N ALA A 34 4.29 6.05 3.48
CA ALA A 34 4.79 6.98 2.47
C ALA A 34 4.44 6.49 1.06
N VAL A 35 4.60 5.19 0.80
CA VAL A 35 4.24 4.57 -0.49
C VAL A 35 2.73 4.65 -0.72
N TRP A 36 1.91 4.41 0.31
CA TRP A 36 0.46 4.51 0.22
C TRP A 36 0.01 5.94 -0.07
N ALA A 37 0.54 6.93 0.65
CA ALA A 37 0.24 8.34 0.40
C ALA A 37 0.63 8.75 -1.03
N ASP A 38 1.84 8.42 -1.49
CA ASP A 38 2.31 8.72 -2.85
C ASP A 38 1.43 8.05 -3.92
N LEU A 39 0.94 6.84 -3.66
CA LEU A 39 -0.02 6.18 -4.55
C LEU A 39 -1.36 6.91 -4.61
N CYS A 40 -1.93 7.30 -3.47
CA CYS A 40 -3.19 8.04 -3.39
C CYS A 40 -3.07 9.42 -4.05
N ASP A 41 -1.92 10.08 -3.93
CA ASP A 41 -1.66 11.38 -4.55
C ASP A 41 -1.43 11.29 -6.07
N SER A 42 -0.90 10.16 -6.54
CA SER A 42 -0.47 9.99 -7.94
C SER A 42 -1.48 9.28 -8.84
N MET A 43 -2.38 8.46 -8.28
CA MET A 43 -3.28 7.61 -9.05
C MET A 43 -4.74 8.07 -8.93
N PRO A 44 -5.51 8.07 -10.03
CA PRO A 44 -6.93 8.40 -9.98
C PRO A 44 -7.70 7.35 -9.17
N THR A 45 -8.60 7.83 -8.31
CA THR A 45 -9.53 6.98 -7.57
C THR A 45 -10.63 6.47 -8.50
N GLY A 46 -11.09 5.25 -8.28
CA GLY A 46 -12.18 4.66 -9.06
C GLY A 46 -11.73 3.97 -10.36
N GLU A 47 -10.49 4.19 -10.79
CA GLU A 47 -9.93 3.62 -12.02
C GLU A 47 -9.14 2.34 -11.76
N VAL A 48 -9.15 1.47 -12.77
CA VAL A 48 -8.34 0.24 -12.75
C VAL A 48 -6.94 0.56 -13.25
N ILE A 49 -5.96 0.43 -12.38
CA ILE A 49 -4.55 0.69 -12.67
C ILE A 49 -3.77 -0.62 -12.68
N ARG A 50 -2.80 -0.73 -13.60
CA ARG A 50 -1.82 -1.82 -13.56
C ARG A 50 -0.79 -1.51 -12.47
N VAL A 51 -0.57 -2.46 -11.57
CA VAL A 51 0.31 -2.29 -10.39
C VAL A 51 1.76 -1.99 -10.81
N SER A 52 2.24 -2.54 -11.94
CA SER A 52 3.58 -2.20 -12.44
C SER A 52 3.68 -0.75 -12.88
N ASP A 53 2.66 -0.26 -13.57
CA ASP A 53 2.66 1.07 -14.18
C ASP A 53 2.51 2.12 -13.06
N ALA A 54 1.65 1.83 -12.08
CA ALA A 54 1.54 2.62 -10.86
C ALA A 54 2.88 2.67 -10.10
N ALA A 55 3.49 1.50 -9.82
CA ALA A 55 4.74 1.43 -9.07
C ALA A 55 5.90 2.16 -9.75
N ALA A 56 5.97 2.13 -11.09
CA ALA A 56 6.98 2.85 -11.85
C ALA A 56 6.80 4.38 -11.81
N ALA A 57 5.58 4.87 -11.56
CA ALA A 57 5.28 6.29 -11.45
C ALA A 57 5.51 6.86 -10.04
N LEU A 58 5.59 6.01 -9.00
CA LEU A 58 5.74 6.45 -7.62
C LEU A 58 7.16 6.93 -7.33
N LYS A 59 7.28 8.17 -6.82
CA LYS A 59 8.58 8.75 -6.42
C LYS A 59 9.20 7.98 -5.26
N THR A 60 8.37 7.49 -4.35
CA THR A 60 8.79 6.67 -3.21
C THR A 60 9.42 5.34 -3.62
N LEU A 61 9.16 4.87 -4.85
CA LEU A 61 9.67 3.59 -5.34
C LEU A 61 10.70 3.71 -6.48
N SER A 62 11.02 4.92 -6.95
CA SER A 62 11.83 5.13 -8.16
C SER A 62 13.25 4.58 -8.10
N GLY A 63 13.80 4.38 -6.90
CA GLY A 63 15.14 3.82 -6.67
C GLY A 63 15.19 2.30 -6.52
N TYR A 64 14.04 1.61 -6.49
CA TYR A 64 13.98 0.18 -6.24
C TYR A 64 13.99 -0.64 -7.52
N VAL A 65 14.77 -1.73 -7.52
CA VAL A 65 14.68 -2.75 -8.57
C VAL A 65 13.37 -3.53 -8.38
N GLN A 66 12.56 -3.61 -9.44
CA GLN A 66 11.21 -4.21 -9.43
C GLN A 66 10.26 -3.50 -8.43
N PRO A 67 9.96 -2.21 -8.63
CA PRO A 67 9.16 -1.40 -7.69
C PRO A 67 7.77 -2.02 -7.44
N GLU A 68 7.23 -2.76 -8.41
CA GLU A 68 5.93 -3.42 -8.30
C GLU A 68 5.88 -4.46 -7.17
N ARG A 69 7.02 -5.06 -6.78
CA ARG A 69 7.07 -6.01 -5.66
C ARG A 69 6.86 -5.31 -4.32
N TYR A 70 7.42 -4.11 -4.18
CA TYR A 70 7.29 -3.29 -2.99
C TYR A 70 5.87 -2.74 -2.88
N LEU A 71 5.31 -2.23 -3.99
CA LEU A 71 3.91 -1.80 -4.02
C LEU A 71 2.96 -2.95 -3.66
N ARG A 72 3.16 -4.16 -4.21
CA ARG A 72 2.37 -5.34 -3.84
C ARG A 72 2.49 -5.70 -2.37
N ALA A 73 3.65 -5.55 -1.75
CA ALA A 73 3.82 -5.84 -0.33
C ALA A 73 3.01 -4.86 0.54
N VAL A 74 3.02 -3.57 0.19
CA VAL A 74 2.21 -2.54 0.86
C VAL A 74 0.72 -2.84 0.69
N LEU A 75 0.26 -3.04 -0.54
CA LEU A 75 -1.14 -3.37 -0.83
C LEU A 75 -1.61 -4.60 -0.04
N LYS A 76 -0.82 -5.67 -0.01
CA LYS A 76 -1.16 -6.88 0.76
C LYS A 76 -1.27 -6.62 2.26
N ALA A 77 -0.40 -5.79 2.82
CA ALA A 77 -0.46 -5.44 4.24
C ALA A 77 -1.73 -4.64 4.56
N ILE A 78 -2.13 -3.71 3.69
CA ILE A 78 -3.38 -2.96 3.84
C ILE A 78 -4.59 -3.90 3.82
N LEU A 79 -4.65 -4.83 2.86
CA LEU A 79 -5.79 -5.77 2.78
C LEU A 79 -5.83 -6.70 3.99
N ALA A 80 -4.69 -7.23 4.42
CA ALA A 80 -4.64 -8.06 5.62
C ALA A 80 -5.04 -7.26 6.87
N ASP A 81 -4.71 -5.97 6.92
CA ASP A 81 -5.05 -5.12 8.05
C ASP A 81 -6.55 -4.78 8.06
N TYR A 82 -7.12 -4.52 6.89
CA TYR A 82 -8.56 -4.41 6.67
C TYR A 82 -9.30 -5.70 7.09
N GLU A 83 -8.79 -6.87 6.70
CA GLU A 83 -9.39 -8.16 7.06
C GLU A 83 -9.41 -8.39 8.58
N GLU A 84 -8.40 -7.91 9.31
CA GLU A 84 -8.34 -8.02 10.78
C GLU A 84 -9.12 -6.91 11.51
N ARG A 85 -9.26 -5.72 10.91
CA ARG A 85 -9.85 -4.53 11.54
C ARG A 85 -10.77 -3.75 10.59
N PRO A 86 -11.85 -4.34 10.05
CA PRO A 86 -12.70 -3.68 9.06
C PRO A 86 -13.37 -2.40 9.59
N ASP A 87 -13.59 -2.30 10.90
CA ASP A 87 -14.14 -1.11 11.57
C ASP A 87 -13.27 0.14 11.36
N ASP A 88 -11.93 -0.02 11.29
CA ASP A 88 -10.98 1.08 11.09
C ASP A 88 -10.97 1.61 9.64
N TYR A 89 -11.70 0.94 8.74
CA TYR A 89 -11.80 1.24 7.31
C TYR A 89 -13.26 1.47 6.88
N GLU A 90 -14.15 1.84 7.80
CA GLU A 90 -15.58 2.05 7.51
C GLU A 90 -16.25 0.85 6.81
N HIS A 91 -15.74 -0.37 7.08
CA HIS A 91 -16.13 -1.62 6.42
C HIS A 91 -15.96 -1.65 4.89
N GLN A 92 -15.13 -0.78 4.34
CA GLN A 92 -14.85 -0.71 2.92
C GLN A 92 -13.36 -0.90 2.66
N PRO A 93 -12.97 -1.85 1.79
CA PRO A 93 -11.56 -2.01 1.47
C PRO A 93 -11.05 -0.76 0.72
N PRO A 94 -9.89 -0.21 1.09
CA PRO A 94 -9.37 1.03 0.49
C PRO A 94 -8.98 0.88 -0.98
N PHE A 95 -8.84 -0.37 -1.46
CA PHE A 95 -8.70 -0.71 -2.87
C PHE A 95 -9.17 -2.15 -3.12
N THR A 96 -9.46 -2.46 -4.37
CA THR A 96 -9.78 -3.83 -4.82
C THR A 96 -8.69 -4.36 -5.74
N VAL A 97 -8.26 -5.59 -5.52
CA VAL A 97 -7.36 -6.31 -6.43
C VAL A 97 -8.17 -6.97 -7.54
N LEU A 98 -7.82 -6.68 -8.79
CA LEU A 98 -8.44 -7.28 -9.97
C LEU A 98 -7.41 -8.20 -10.65
N GLY A 99 -7.44 -9.47 -10.28
CA GLY A 99 -6.46 -10.46 -10.73
C GLY A 99 -5.09 -10.27 -10.08
N ARG A 100 -4.00 -10.58 -10.81
CA ARG A 100 -2.63 -10.53 -10.24
C ARG A 100 -1.88 -9.23 -10.49
N THR A 101 -2.38 -8.39 -11.38
CA THR A 101 -1.63 -7.28 -11.96
C THR A 101 -2.37 -5.95 -11.93
N MET A 102 -3.66 -5.94 -11.58
CA MET A 102 -4.45 -4.73 -11.55
C MET A 102 -5.00 -4.47 -10.15
N ALA A 103 -5.15 -3.20 -9.81
CA ALA A 103 -5.79 -2.73 -8.61
C ALA A 103 -6.72 -1.56 -8.97
N LYS A 104 -7.74 -1.32 -8.14
CA LYS A 104 -8.61 -0.15 -8.23
C LYS A 104 -8.65 0.51 -6.87
N ILE A 105 -8.18 1.75 -6.78
CA ILE A 105 -8.20 2.54 -5.54
C ILE A 105 -9.63 3.03 -5.32
N ILE A 106 -10.12 2.98 -4.08
CA ILE A 106 -11.54 3.22 -3.78
C ILE A 106 -11.77 4.50 -2.95
N LEU A 107 -10.81 4.91 -2.11
CA LEU A 107 -10.88 6.03 -1.14
C LEU A 107 -12.22 6.18 -0.42
#